data_AF-B0BX41-F1
#
_entry.id   AF-B0BX41-F1
#
_cell.length_a   1.000
_cell.length_b   1.000
_cell.length_c   1.000
_cell.angle_alpha   90.00
_cell.angle_beta   90.00
_cell.angle_gamma   90.00
#
_symmetry.space_group_name_H-M   'P 1'
#
loop_
_entity.id
_entity.type
_entity.pdbx_description
1 polymer ?
#
loop_
_entity_poly.entity_id
_entity_poly.type
_entity_poly.pdbx_seq_one_letter_code
_entity_poly.pdbx_strand_id
1 'polypeptide(L)'
;MLKTIQKHLDTKLIKLSAILAFIYCLFFNTAILIYKFDYYKATIFRGILELSKDFCYIYIFSFIAFFGLSVHRLVLKIGVGFLFITSAIASYYIYFFKINPTKQVIGSFFSTDLNEVYELTSIKLIIWIIFCLLTCFYTLKSFAAENSKSFVTKLLSTACLLIFVYNIITPSFKILKNYFPIQYLHNSYLNFAGNFGEKNYACIDISKQYNFIDKSDKDIIGVLVIGESARFDHFGINGYERDTTPYLKTTQNLISFKAKSSSNLTYLSVPSLLSRYPASQIENSRQENSFLSILTNLGFNTTWIGTQTLMRSFANFDLSNIYNDVNFTIVPGGSALFSLNDHDEKILPFIKEILTNSEKQFLVVHTSGSHWNYNARYPKEFEYFTPTCPIKVKGDASDCDKLALVNSYDNSILYTDFFLYNLIDLLKDKNAFLLYVSDHGESLGENGYYGHGGPLLAEQITVPLIVWVSDDFQAKYPKSVSSIKNYANTEISHDYVFHSILNCLNIESDIIDKDLSICKSS
;
A
#
# COMPACT_ATOMS: atom_id res chain seq x y z
N MET A 1 -53.29 21.48 4.93
CA MET A 1 -51.83 21.69 4.97
C MET A 1 -51.07 20.63 4.16
N LEU A 2 -51.14 19.33 4.49
CA LEU A 2 -50.46 18.24 3.74
C LEU A 2 -50.83 18.16 2.24
N LYS A 3 -52.14 18.23 1.91
CA LYS A 3 -52.61 18.27 0.51
C LYS A 3 -52.15 19.53 -0.26
N THR A 4 -51.96 20.64 0.43
CA THR A 4 -51.50 21.91 -0.14
C THR A 4 -50.00 21.85 -0.45
N ILE A 5 -49.21 21.27 0.45
CA ILE A 5 -47.77 21.03 0.27
C ILE A 5 -47.51 20.03 -0.87
N GLN A 6 -48.31 18.96 -0.97
CA GLN A 6 -48.22 18.00 -2.09
C GLN A 6 -48.40 18.63 -3.47
N LYS A 7 -49.15 19.73 -3.58
CA LYS A 7 -49.33 20.44 -4.85
C LYS A 7 -48.04 21.13 -5.34
N HIS A 8 -47.12 21.40 -4.41
CA HIS A 8 -45.86 22.09 -4.68
C HIS A 8 -44.64 21.16 -4.62
N LEU A 9 -44.79 19.87 -4.30
CA LEU A 9 -43.67 18.94 -4.20
C LEU A 9 -43.84 17.74 -5.12
N ASP A 10 -42.75 17.34 -5.76
CA ASP A 10 -42.69 16.13 -6.56
C ASP A 10 -42.55 14.90 -5.65
N THR A 11 -43.70 14.39 -5.18
CA THR A 11 -43.74 13.25 -4.27
C THR A 11 -43.12 11.98 -4.88
N LYS A 12 -43.04 11.88 -6.21
CA LYS A 12 -42.41 10.76 -6.91
C LYS A 12 -40.90 10.78 -6.70
N LEU A 13 -40.26 11.94 -6.86
CA LEU A 13 -38.82 12.11 -6.62
C LEU A 13 -38.47 11.94 -5.14
N ILE A 14 -39.29 12.47 -4.23
CA ILE A 14 -39.08 12.28 -2.77
C ILE A 14 -39.10 10.78 -2.41
N LYS A 15 -40.10 10.04 -2.90
CA LYS A 15 -40.18 8.58 -2.68
C LYS A 15 -39.00 7.83 -3.28
N LEU A 16 -38.60 8.20 -4.51
CA LEU A 16 -37.43 7.61 -5.16
C LEU A 16 -36.16 7.84 -4.33
N SER A 17 -35.89 9.07 -3.89
CA SER A 17 -34.71 9.40 -3.07
C SER A 17 -34.72 8.68 -1.71
N ALA A 18 -35.88 8.53 -1.08
CA ALA A 18 -36.03 7.76 0.16
C ALA A 18 -35.72 6.27 -0.04
N ILE A 19 -36.22 5.66 -1.12
CA ILE A 19 -35.96 4.25 -1.43
C ILE A 19 -34.48 4.04 -1.78
N LEU A 20 -33.90 4.91 -2.60
CA LEU A 20 -32.46 4.87 -2.91
C LEU A 20 -31.62 5.01 -1.64
N ALA A 21 -31.98 5.93 -0.74
CA ALA A 21 -31.29 6.10 0.53
C ALA A 21 -31.35 4.84 1.39
N PHE A 22 -32.51 4.20 1.48
CA PHE A 22 -32.69 2.96 2.23
C PHE A 22 -31.85 1.81 1.65
N ILE A 23 -31.93 1.58 0.33
CA ILE A 23 -31.12 0.56 -0.37
C ILE A 23 -29.63 0.83 -0.16
N TYR A 24 -29.22 2.09 -0.27
CA TYR A 24 -27.82 2.48 -0.14
C TYR A 24 -27.28 2.28 1.29
N CYS A 25 -28.09 2.56 2.31
CA CYS A 25 -27.75 2.22 3.70
C CYS A 25 -27.57 0.71 3.86
N LEU A 26 -28.53 -0.08 3.35
CA LEU A 26 -28.54 -1.53 3.49
C LEU A 26 -27.38 -2.21 2.76
N PHE A 27 -27.05 -1.77 1.54
CA PHE A 27 -26.01 -2.42 0.75
C PHE A 27 -24.62 -2.00 1.19
N PHE A 28 -24.39 -0.72 1.44
CA PHE A 28 -23.03 -0.21 1.51
C PHE A 28 -22.58 0.22 2.90
N ASN A 29 -23.49 0.53 3.81
CA ASN A 29 -23.14 0.95 5.17
C ASN A 29 -23.36 -0.15 6.23
N THR A 30 -24.06 -1.23 5.90
CA THR A 30 -24.28 -2.35 6.83
C THR A 30 -22.98 -2.99 7.30
N ALA A 31 -21.97 -3.14 6.42
CA ALA A 31 -20.63 -3.61 6.81
C ALA A 31 -20.04 -2.79 7.98
N ILE A 32 -20.10 -1.47 7.83
CA ILE A 32 -19.51 -0.51 8.76
C ILE A 32 -20.27 -0.54 10.08
N LEU A 33 -21.60 -0.66 10.03
CA LEU A 33 -22.46 -0.79 11.20
C LEU A 33 -22.19 -2.10 11.97
N ILE A 34 -22.07 -3.24 11.27
CA ILE A 34 -21.74 -4.53 11.88
C ILE A 34 -20.36 -4.48 12.54
N TYR A 35 -19.35 -3.98 11.82
CA TYR A 35 -17.99 -3.87 12.34
C TYR A 35 -17.92 -3.01 13.61
N LYS A 36 -18.68 -1.90 13.65
CA LYS A 36 -18.78 -1.06 14.83
C LYS A 36 -19.44 -1.78 16.02
N PHE A 37 -20.44 -2.61 15.76
CA PHE A 37 -21.12 -3.37 16.83
C PHE A 37 -20.15 -4.28 17.58
N ASP A 38 -19.26 -4.97 16.86
CA ASP A 38 -18.25 -5.83 17.46
C ASP A 38 -17.21 -5.05 18.29
N TYR A 39 -16.95 -3.79 17.90
CA TYR A 39 -16.02 -2.90 18.62
C TYR A 39 -16.63 -2.26 19.86
N TYR A 40 -17.91 -1.89 19.80
CA TYR A 40 -18.67 -1.47 20.97
C TYR A 40 -18.85 -2.69 21.87
N LYS A 41 -17.91 -2.92 22.79
CA LYS A 41 -18.06 -3.79 23.97
C LYS A 41 -19.16 -3.27 24.93
N ALA A 42 -20.25 -2.78 24.37
CA ALA A 42 -21.40 -2.21 25.03
C ALA A 42 -22.43 -3.31 25.28
N THR A 43 -23.36 -3.05 26.19
CA THR A 43 -24.54 -3.91 26.33
C THR A 43 -25.33 -3.91 25.02
N ILE A 44 -25.99 -5.03 24.69
CA ILE A 44 -26.80 -5.20 23.48
C ILE A 44 -27.74 -4.00 23.26
N PHE A 45 -28.38 -3.52 24.33
CA PHE A 45 -29.28 -2.36 24.28
C PHE A 45 -28.58 -1.08 23.80
N ARG A 46 -27.41 -0.76 24.36
CA ARG A 46 -26.63 0.43 23.97
C ARG A 46 -26.10 0.29 22.54
N GLY A 47 -25.67 -0.92 22.15
CA GLY A 47 -25.28 -1.22 20.78
C GLY A 47 -26.43 -0.94 19.79
N ILE A 48 -27.63 -1.46 20.06
CA ILE A 48 -28.82 -1.22 19.21
C ILE A 48 -29.14 0.27 19.12
N LEU A 49 -29.06 1.01 20.23
CA LEU A 49 -29.36 2.44 20.24
C LEU A 49 -28.38 3.24 19.38
N GLU A 50 -27.07 3.01 19.53
CA GLU A 50 -26.06 3.72 18.72
C GLU A 50 -26.13 3.31 17.25
N LEU A 51 -26.37 2.04 16.93
CA LEU A 51 -26.56 1.60 15.54
C LEU A 51 -27.82 2.22 14.91
N SER A 52 -28.92 2.31 15.65
CA SER A 52 -30.17 2.93 15.17
C SER A 52 -29.96 4.42 14.89
N LYS A 53 -29.22 5.10 15.77
CA LYS A 53 -28.83 6.50 15.60
C LYS A 53 -27.94 6.68 14.37
N ASP A 54 -26.90 5.86 14.22
CA ASP A 54 -26.00 5.92 13.06
C ASP A 54 -26.77 5.62 11.77
N PHE A 55 -27.65 4.62 11.75
CA PHE A 55 -28.53 4.32 10.62
C PHE A 55 -29.41 5.52 10.25
N CYS A 56 -30.03 6.19 11.22
CA CYS A 56 -30.83 7.39 10.98
C CYS A 56 -30.00 8.51 10.34
N TYR A 57 -28.78 8.78 10.84
CA TYR A 57 -27.90 9.79 10.25
C TYR A 57 -27.52 9.45 8.81
N ILE A 58 -27.14 8.19 8.55
CA ILE A 58 -26.75 7.73 7.21
C ILE A 58 -27.94 7.80 6.26
N TYR A 59 -29.13 7.39 6.71
CA TYR A 59 -30.35 7.43 5.90
C TYR A 59 -30.74 8.86 5.54
N ILE A 60 -30.76 9.78 6.51
CA ILE A 60 -31.06 11.19 6.28
C ILE A 60 -30.05 11.79 5.30
N PHE A 61 -28.76 11.52 5.49
CA PHE A 61 -27.73 12.10 4.64
C PHE A 61 -27.73 11.49 3.23
N SER A 62 -27.96 10.18 3.10
CA SER A 62 -28.16 9.52 1.81
C SER A 62 -29.39 10.06 1.09
N PHE A 63 -30.47 10.37 1.82
CA PHE A 63 -31.64 11.03 1.27
C PHE A 63 -31.29 12.43 0.75
N ILE A 64 -30.55 13.23 1.51
CA ILE A 64 -30.06 14.55 1.06
C ILE A 64 -29.24 14.41 -0.23
N ALA A 65 -28.33 13.43 -0.31
CA ALA A 65 -27.54 13.17 -1.51
C ALA A 65 -28.43 12.83 -2.72
N PHE A 66 -29.30 11.82 -2.60
CA PHE A 66 -30.15 11.38 -3.72
C PHE A 66 -31.23 12.39 -4.11
N PHE A 67 -31.81 13.10 -3.14
CA PHE A 67 -32.74 14.17 -3.43
C PHE A 67 -32.02 15.37 -4.05
N GLY A 68 -30.78 15.65 -3.63
CA GLY A 68 -29.93 16.65 -4.24
C GLY A 68 -29.66 16.38 -5.73
N LEU A 69 -29.29 15.15 -6.06
CA LEU A 69 -29.07 14.71 -7.44
C LEU A 69 -30.34 14.81 -8.33
N SER A 70 -31.54 14.85 -7.74
CA SER A 70 -32.81 14.96 -8.46
C SER A 70 -33.08 16.33 -9.09
N VAL A 71 -32.17 17.30 -8.91
CA VAL A 71 -32.24 18.65 -9.54
C VAL A 71 -32.42 18.58 -11.07
N HIS A 72 -31.81 17.56 -11.69
CA HIS A 72 -31.94 17.28 -13.12
C HIS A 72 -31.86 15.77 -13.38
N ARG A 73 -32.65 15.25 -14.33
CA ARG A 73 -32.73 13.82 -14.64
C ARG A 73 -31.41 13.17 -15.02
N LEU A 74 -30.52 13.90 -15.69
CA LEU A 74 -29.19 13.39 -16.05
C LEU A 74 -28.26 13.34 -14.84
N VAL A 75 -28.28 14.38 -14.00
CA VAL A 75 -27.52 14.44 -12.75
C VAL A 75 -27.94 13.30 -11.83
N LEU A 76 -29.26 13.02 -11.76
CA LEU A 76 -29.79 11.88 -11.01
C LEU A 76 -29.26 10.56 -11.54
N LYS A 77 -29.43 10.27 -12.83
CA LYS A 77 -29.03 8.97 -13.42
C LYS A 77 -27.52 8.73 -13.31
N ILE A 78 -26.71 9.72 -13.68
CA ILE A 78 -25.25 9.63 -13.64
C ILE A 78 -24.76 9.59 -12.21
N GLY A 79 -25.25 10.49 -11.36
CA GLY A 79 -24.83 10.58 -9.96
C GLY A 79 -25.19 9.34 -9.14
N VAL A 80 -26.42 8.82 -9.27
CA VAL A 80 -26.81 7.57 -8.60
C VAL A 80 -25.98 6.40 -9.12
N GLY A 81 -25.78 6.27 -10.43
CA GLY A 81 -24.94 5.23 -11.01
C GLY A 81 -23.50 5.29 -10.49
N PHE A 82 -22.90 6.48 -10.49
CA PHE A 82 -21.56 6.71 -9.97
C PHE A 82 -21.45 6.35 -8.48
N LEU A 83 -22.38 6.79 -7.64
CA LEU A 83 -22.41 6.46 -6.21
C LEU A 83 -22.55 4.95 -6.00
N PHE A 84 -23.42 4.27 -6.74
CA PHE A 84 -23.59 2.81 -6.60
C PHE A 84 -22.34 2.04 -7.02
N ILE A 85 -21.67 2.42 -8.12
CA ILE A 85 -20.43 1.73 -8.56
C ILE A 85 -19.31 1.93 -7.54
N THR A 86 -19.03 3.18 -7.20
CA THR A 86 -17.92 3.51 -6.27
C THR A 86 -18.15 2.93 -4.88
N SER A 87 -19.39 2.91 -4.41
CA SER A 87 -19.74 2.30 -3.12
C SER A 87 -19.76 0.77 -3.17
N ALA A 88 -20.14 0.16 -4.30
CA ALA A 88 -20.04 -1.29 -4.47
C ALA A 88 -18.58 -1.74 -4.36
N ILE A 89 -17.67 -1.05 -5.05
CA ILE A 89 -16.22 -1.32 -4.94
C ILE A 89 -15.75 -1.12 -3.50
N ALA A 90 -15.98 0.05 -2.91
CA ALA A 90 -15.47 0.35 -1.57
C ALA A 90 -16.05 -0.58 -0.48
N SER A 91 -17.34 -0.90 -0.55
CA SER A 91 -17.98 -1.79 0.43
C SER A 91 -17.51 -3.23 0.29
N TYR A 92 -17.18 -3.68 -0.93
CA TYR A 92 -16.66 -5.02 -1.17
C TYR A 92 -15.40 -5.29 -0.33
N TYR A 93 -14.42 -4.39 -0.39
CA TYR A 93 -13.19 -4.53 0.38
C TYR A 93 -13.40 -4.40 1.89
N ILE A 94 -14.41 -3.65 2.35
CA ILE A 94 -14.79 -3.66 3.77
C ILE A 94 -15.39 -5.01 4.16
N TYR A 95 -16.34 -5.55 3.39
CA TYR A 95 -17.03 -6.80 3.72
C TYR A 95 -16.10 -8.02 3.74
N PHE A 96 -15.22 -8.13 2.74
CA PHE A 96 -14.45 -9.35 2.51
C PHE A 96 -12.99 -9.26 2.96
N PHE A 97 -12.45 -8.04 3.11
CA PHE A 97 -11.04 -7.81 3.48
C PHE A 97 -10.87 -6.94 4.73
N LYS A 98 -11.95 -6.34 5.26
CA LYS A 98 -11.92 -5.39 6.39
C LYS A 98 -11.02 -4.17 6.16
N ILE A 99 -10.82 -3.78 4.90
CA ILE A 99 -10.03 -2.60 4.51
C ILE A 99 -10.95 -1.38 4.42
N ASN A 100 -10.66 -0.36 5.22
CA ASN A 100 -11.40 0.90 5.19
C ASN A 100 -10.81 1.86 4.12
N PRO A 101 -11.64 2.60 3.37
CA PRO A 101 -11.16 3.56 2.36
C PRO A 101 -10.66 4.85 3.01
N THR A 102 -9.52 4.75 3.70
CA THR A 102 -8.79 5.90 4.27
C THR A 102 -8.18 6.76 3.15
N LYS A 103 -7.66 7.95 3.49
CA LYS A 103 -6.94 8.80 2.51
C LYS A 103 -5.80 8.01 1.84
N GLN A 104 -5.11 7.18 2.62
CA GLN A 104 -3.99 6.36 2.15
C GLN A 104 -4.43 5.28 1.15
N VAL A 105 -5.40 4.45 1.53
CA VAL A 105 -5.94 3.37 0.67
C VAL A 105 -6.56 3.91 -0.61
N ILE A 106 -7.27 5.05 -0.53
CA ILE A 106 -7.82 5.67 -1.74
C ILE A 106 -6.71 6.11 -2.67
N GLY A 107 -5.64 6.69 -2.13
CA GLY A 107 -4.55 7.11 -2.96
C GLY A 107 -3.75 5.93 -3.54
N SER A 108 -3.59 4.80 -2.83
CA SER A 108 -2.97 3.60 -3.43
C SER A 108 -3.80 3.10 -4.62
N PHE A 109 -5.14 3.07 -4.50
CA PHE A 109 -6.04 2.70 -5.59
C PHE A 109 -5.87 3.58 -6.84
N PHE A 110 -5.67 4.89 -6.67
CA PHE A 110 -5.44 5.80 -7.79
C PHE A 110 -4.01 5.73 -8.36
N SER A 111 -3.06 5.19 -7.60
CA SER A 111 -1.68 4.95 -8.01
C SER A 111 -1.46 3.54 -8.57
N THR A 112 -2.50 2.69 -8.57
CA THR A 112 -2.48 1.31 -9.05
C THR A 112 -2.44 1.24 -10.58
N ASP A 113 -1.65 0.33 -11.15
CA ASP A 113 -1.62 0.09 -12.60
C ASP A 113 -2.70 -0.92 -13.07
N LEU A 114 -2.85 -1.08 -14.39
CA LEU A 114 -3.87 -1.96 -14.95
C LEU A 114 -3.68 -3.44 -14.58
N ASN A 115 -2.44 -3.90 -14.33
CA ASN A 115 -2.17 -5.27 -13.93
C ASN A 115 -2.57 -5.51 -12.48
N GLU A 116 -2.28 -4.58 -11.57
CA GLU A 116 -2.69 -4.70 -10.17
C GLU A 116 -4.22 -4.55 -10.04
N VAL A 117 -4.87 -3.65 -10.78
CA VAL A 117 -6.35 -3.63 -10.87
C VAL A 117 -6.88 -4.98 -11.37
N TYR A 118 -6.20 -5.59 -12.34
CA TYR A 118 -6.57 -6.91 -12.83
C TYR A 118 -6.39 -8.00 -11.76
N GLU A 119 -5.31 -8.01 -10.99
CA GLU A 119 -5.05 -8.97 -9.91
C GLU A 119 -6.03 -8.81 -8.73
N LEU A 120 -6.44 -7.58 -8.41
CA LEU A 120 -7.40 -7.28 -7.34
C LEU A 120 -8.87 -7.46 -7.76
N THR A 121 -9.16 -7.54 -9.05
CA THR A 121 -10.53 -7.73 -9.52
C THR A 121 -10.91 -9.20 -9.48
N SER A 122 -11.81 -9.59 -8.57
CA SER A 122 -12.39 -10.95 -8.52
C SER A 122 -13.74 -11.06 -9.23
N ILE A 123 -14.15 -12.30 -9.56
CA ILE A 123 -15.48 -12.56 -10.13
C ILE A 123 -16.59 -12.17 -9.15
N LYS A 124 -16.34 -12.33 -7.85
CA LYS A 124 -17.27 -11.94 -6.78
C LYS A 124 -17.47 -10.42 -6.73
N LEU A 125 -16.40 -9.63 -6.89
CA LEU A 125 -16.50 -8.18 -7.02
C LEU A 125 -17.35 -7.78 -8.23
N ILE A 126 -17.14 -8.42 -9.39
CA ILE A 126 -17.92 -8.16 -10.60
C ILE A 126 -19.41 -8.48 -10.37
N ILE A 127 -19.72 -9.64 -9.79
CA ILE A 127 -21.10 -10.04 -9.47
C ILE A 127 -21.73 -9.03 -8.50
N TRP A 128 -21.00 -8.58 -7.48
CA TRP A 128 -21.46 -7.58 -6.52
C TRP A 128 -21.79 -6.24 -7.20
N ILE A 129 -20.89 -5.74 -8.06
CA ILE A 129 -21.12 -4.50 -8.83
C ILE A 129 -22.35 -4.64 -9.73
N ILE A 130 -22.48 -5.75 -10.47
CA ILE A 130 -23.62 -5.99 -11.35
C ILE A 130 -24.92 -6.03 -10.54
N PHE A 131 -24.95 -6.73 -9.41
CA PHE A 131 -26.12 -6.81 -8.53
C PHE A 131 -26.54 -5.43 -8.02
N CYS A 132 -25.60 -4.62 -7.54
CA CYS A 132 -25.86 -3.25 -7.10
C CYS A 132 -26.37 -2.36 -8.24
N LEU A 133 -25.77 -2.47 -9.44
CA LEU A 133 -26.16 -1.70 -10.62
C LEU A 133 -27.53 -2.10 -11.16
N LEU A 134 -27.87 -3.38 -11.19
CA LEU A 134 -29.20 -3.86 -11.58
C LEU A 134 -30.27 -3.35 -10.62
N THR A 135 -29.99 -3.36 -9.31
CA THR A 135 -30.88 -2.82 -8.28
C THR A 135 -31.09 -1.31 -8.47
N CYS A 136 -30.02 -0.57 -8.72
CA CYS A 136 -30.07 0.86 -9.06
C CYS A 136 -30.91 1.13 -10.32
N PHE A 137 -30.62 0.42 -11.41
CA PHE A 137 -31.31 0.57 -12.69
C PHE A 137 -32.81 0.25 -12.58
N TYR A 138 -33.15 -0.86 -11.92
CA TYR A 138 -34.55 -1.24 -11.68
C TYR A 138 -35.30 -0.19 -10.87
N THR A 139 -34.67 0.37 -9.84
CA THR A 139 -35.25 1.42 -9.00
C THR A 139 -35.49 2.70 -9.82
N LEU A 140 -34.50 3.17 -10.59
CA LEU A 140 -34.66 4.34 -11.46
C LEU A 140 -35.72 4.15 -12.55
N LYS A 141 -35.80 2.94 -13.14
CA LYS A 141 -36.78 2.60 -14.18
C LYS A 141 -38.20 2.54 -13.62
N SER A 142 -38.40 1.92 -12.45
CA SER A 142 -39.71 1.77 -11.81
C SER A 142 -40.34 3.12 -11.45
N PHE A 143 -39.51 4.12 -11.14
CA PHE A 143 -39.97 5.48 -10.86
C PHE A 143 -40.01 6.37 -12.10
N ALA A 144 -39.65 5.89 -13.31
CA ALA A 144 -39.62 6.66 -14.56
C ALA A 144 -39.23 8.13 -14.33
N ALA A 145 -38.02 8.34 -13.79
CA ALA A 145 -37.60 9.64 -13.27
C ALA A 145 -37.46 10.67 -14.41
N GLU A 146 -38.24 11.75 -14.30
CA GLU A 146 -38.23 12.90 -15.21
C GLU A 146 -37.84 14.17 -14.47
N ASN A 147 -37.61 15.26 -15.22
CA ASN A 147 -37.35 16.56 -14.62
C ASN A 147 -38.60 17.06 -13.89
N SER A 148 -38.46 17.41 -12.62
CA SER A 148 -39.58 18.00 -11.89
C SER A 148 -40.03 19.32 -12.52
N LYS A 149 -41.34 19.55 -12.58
CA LYS A 149 -41.92 20.84 -12.96
C LYS A 149 -42.08 21.80 -11.77
N SER A 150 -41.95 21.30 -10.53
CA SER A 150 -42.11 22.11 -9.34
C SER A 150 -40.88 22.99 -9.06
N PHE A 151 -41.10 24.30 -8.94
CA PHE A 151 -40.07 25.24 -8.49
C PHE A 151 -39.54 24.91 -7.09
N VAL A 152 -40.44 24.61 -6.14
CA VAL A 152 -40.06 24.29 -4.75
C VAL A 152 -39.21 23.01 -4.70
N THR A 153 -39.56 22.00 -5.50
CA THR A 153 -38.76 20.76 -5.56
C THR A 153 -37.37 21.05 -6.10
N LYS A 154 -37.25 21.83 -7.18
CA LYS A 154 -35.95 22.24 -7.72
C LYS A 154 -35.14 23.00 -6.69
N LEU A 155 -35.73 24.00 -6.02
CA LEU A 155 -35.06 24.79 -5.00
C LEU A 155 -34.52 23.91 -3.85
N LEU A 156 -35.35 23.02 -3.31
CA LEU A 156 -34.95 22.12 -2.22
C LEU A 156 -33.91 21.09 -2.68
N SER A 157 -34.04 20.53 -3.90
CA SER A 157 -33.03 19.63 -4.46
C SER A 157 -31.69 20.35 -4.66
N THR A 158 -31.69 21.58 -5.16
CA THR A 158 -30.46 22.39 -5.27
C THR A 158 -29.84 22.63 -3.89
N ALA A 159 -30.64 23.01 -2.89
CA ALA A 159 -30.14 23.18 -1.52
C ALA A 159 -29.54 21.88 -0.95
N CYS A 160 -30.20 20.73 -1.17
CA CYS A 160 -29.69 19.43 -0.75
C CYS A 160 -28.40 19.05 -1.48
N LEU A 161 -28.29 19.35 -2.78
CA LEU A 161 -27.08 19.12 -3.56
C LEU A 161 -25.92 19.97 -3.02
N LEU A 162 -26.17 21.24 -2.70
CA LEU A 162 -25.16 22.12 -2.10
C LEU A 162 -24.71 21.61 -0.72
N ILE A 163 -25.65 21.16 0.13
CA ILE A 163 -25.33 20.55 1.43
C ILE A 163 -24.49 19.29 1.24
N PHE A 164 -24.85 18.45 0.27
CA PHE A 164 -24.12 17.23 -0.04
C PHE A 164 -22.68 17.52 -0.48
N VAL A 165 -22.51 18.41 -1.48
CA VAL A 165 -21.19 18.82 -1.99
C VAL A 165 -20.37 19.51 -0.90
N TYR A 166 -20.97 20.39 -0.11
CA TYR A 166 -20.29 21.05 1.00
C TYR A 166 -19.74 20.03 2.01
N ASN A 167 -20.48 18.97 2.32
CA ASN A 167 -20.02 17.92 3.25
C ASN A 167 -19.00 16.95 2.63
N ILE A 168 -18.84 16.91 1.29
CA ILE A 168 -17.69 16.22 0.65
C ILE A 168 -16.42 17.03 0.89
N ILE A 169 -16.49 18.36 0.77
CA ILE A 169 -15.33 19.25 0.93
C ILE A 169 -14.98 19.43 2.41
N THR A 170 -15.98 19.81 3.21
CA THR A 170 -15.87 20.14 4.64
C THR A 170 -16.95 19.38 5.42
N PRO A 171 -16.72 18.12 5.80
CA PRO A 171 -17.69 17.32 6.54
C PRO A 171 -17.99 17.96 7.90
N SER A 172 -19.10 18.69 7.98
CA SER A 172 -19.49 19.45 9.18
C SER A 172 -19.88 18.53 10.32
N PHE A 173 -20.39 17.35 9.97
CA PHE A 173 -20.71 16.29 10.91
C PHE A 173 -19.60 15.24 10.90
N LYS A 174 -18.82 15.16 11.99
CA LYS A 174 -17.71 14.21 12.13
C LYS A 174 -18.09 12.77 11.81
N ILE A 175 -19.32 12.37 12.15
CA ILE A 175 -19.85 11.02 11.90
C ILE A 175 -19.84 10.64 10.41
N LEU A 176 -20.08 11.59 9.50
CA LEU A 176 -20.15 11.32 8.05
C LEU A 176 -18.81 10.90 7.46
N LYS A 177 -17.68 11.24 8.12
CA LYS A 177 -16.35 10.80 7.70
C LYS A 177 -16.15 9.29 7.80
N ASN A 178 -17.04 8.58 8.50
CA ASN A 178 -16.96 7.14 8.71
C ASN A 178 -17.95 6.34 7.85
N TYR A 179 -18.79 7.01 7.06
CA TYR A 179 -19.90 6.37 6.35
C TYR A 179 -19.97 6.79 4.90
N PHE A 180 -20.47 5.89 4.06
CA PHE A 180 -20.63 6.16 2.64
C PHE A 180 -21.85 7.03 2.36
N PRO A 181 -21.80 7.90 1.33
CA PRO A 181 -20.65 8.08 0.41
C PRO A 181 -19.57 9.05 0.92
N ILE A 182 -19.82 9.78 2.01
CA ILE A 182 -18.95 10.91 2.40
C ILE A 182 -17.54 10.47 2.75
N GLN A 183 -17.36 9.33 3.42
CA GLN A 183 -16.03 8.82 3.77
C GLN A 183 -15.10 8.77 2.56
N TYR A 184 -15.46 7.99 1.53
CA TYR A 184 -14.58 7.83 0.38
C TYR A 184 -14.55 9.09 -0.50
N LEU A 185 -15.68 9.79 -0.68
CA LEU A 185 -15.70 11.02 -1.49
C LEU A 185 -14.85 12.13 -0.87
N HIS A 186 -14.91 12.32 0.46
CA HIS A 186 -14.09 13.28 1.16
C HIS A 186 -12.61 12.91 1.09
N ASN A 187 -12.28 11.63 1.32
CA ASN A 187 -10.89 11.17 1.25
C ASN A 187 -10.34 11.26 -0.19
N SER A 188 -11.14 11.01 -1.23
CA SER A 188 -10.79 11.28 -2.63
C SER A 188 -10.61 12.78 -2.88
N TYR A 189 -11.51 13.63 -2.35
CA TYR A 189 -11.35 15.09 -2.43
C TYR A 189 -10.04 15.53 -1.77
N LEU A 190 -9.69 15.01 -0.59
CA LEU A 190 -8.42 15.33 0.07
C LEU A 190 -7.21 14.85 -0.72
N ASN A 191 -7.31 13.73 -1.44
CA ASN A 191 -6.22 13.20 -2.27
C ASN A 191 -5.98 14.07 -3.52
N PHE A 192 -7.04 14.48 -4.23
CA PHE A 192 -6.92 15.25 -5.48
C PHE A 192 -6.92 16.77 -5.30
N ALA A 193 -7.76 17.28 -4.40
CA ALA A 193 -8.10 18.69 -4.35
C ALA A 193 -7.81 19.38 -3.01
N GLY A 194 -7.76 18.64 -1.91
CA GLY A 194 -7.28 19.13 -0.62
C GLY A 194 -5.81 19.59 -0.67
N ASN A 195 -5.06 19.12 -1.67
CA ASN A 195 -3.67 19.46 -1.89
C ASN A 195 -3.45 20.58 -2.94
N PHE A 196 -4.50 21.24 -3.48
CA PHE A 196 -4.34 22.39 -4.41
C PHE A 196 -3.68 23.63 -3.78
N GLY A 197 -3.36 23.59 -2.48
CA GLY A 197 -2.57 24.61 -1.78
C GLY A 197 -1.33 24.07 -1.06
N GLU A 198 -1.08 22.76 -1.07
CA GLU A 198 0.19 22.21 -0.60
C GLU A 198 1.18 22.30 -1.74
N LYS A 199 2.33 22.93 -1.46
CA LYS A 199 3.41 23.16 -2.42
C LYS A 199 3.66 21.86 -3.18
N ASN A 200 3.78 21.93 -4.51
CA ASN A 200 4.69 21.02 -5.20
C ASN A 200 6.01 21.16 -4.43
N TYR A 201 6.31 20.22 -3.54
CA TYR A 201 7.58 20.25 -2.85
C TYR A 201 8.60 20.12 -3.97
N ALA A 202 9.28 21.21 -4.30
CA ALA A 202 10.51 21.12 -5.05
C ALA A 202 11.35 20.15 -4.24
N CYS A 203 11.52 18.93 -4.77
CA CYS A 203 12.18 17.85 -4.08
C CYS A 203 13.52 18.38 -3.59
N ILE A 204 13.69 18.46 -2.27
CA ILE A 204 14.88 19.06 -1.70
C ILE A 204 16.03 18.11 -1.99
N ASP A 205 16.99 18.58 -2.78
CA ASP A 205 18.19 17.80 -3.07
C ASP A 205 19.14 17.86 -1.86
N ILE A 206 18.96 16.91 -0.94
CA ILE A 206 19.72 16.82 0.31
C ILE A 206 21.22 16.66 0.07
N SER A 207 21.62 16.08 -1.06
CA SER A 207 23.03 15.92 -1.44
C SER A 207 23.75 17.27 -1.64
N LYS A 208 23.01 18.33 -1.95
CA LYS A 208 23.52 19.70 -2.10
C LYS A 208 23.29 20.56 -0.86
N GLN A 209 22.32 20.20 -0.04
CA GLN A 209 21.97 20.95 1.16
C GLN A 209 22.91 20.65 2.33
N TYR A 210 23.36 19.41 2.45
CA TYR A 210 24.21 18.95 3.54
C TYR A 210 25.59 18.53 3.04
N ASN A 211 26.57 18.57 3.95
CA ASN A 211 27.92 18.11 3.66
C ASN A 211 28.02 16.60 3.90
N PHE A 212 28.57 15.88 2.92
CA PHE A 212 28.85 14.44 3.02
C PHE A 212 30.33 14.19 2.76
N ILE A 213 30.98 13.50 3.68
CA ILE A 213 32.39 13.11 3.55
C ILE A 213 32.43 11.64 3.19
N ASP A 214 32.91 11.36 1.98
CA ASP A 214 33.11 9.99 1.49
C ASP A 214 34.46 9.44 1.97
N LYS A 215 34.41 8.41 2.82
CA LYS A 215 35.58 7.62 3.25
C LYS A 215 35.46 6.15 2.82
N SER A 216 34.65 5.89 1.79
CA SER A 216 34.42 4.55 1.26
C SER A 216 35.65 4.01 0.53
N ASP A 217 35.80 2.69 0.50
CA ASP A 217 36.79 2.05 -0.36
C ASP A 217 36.40 2.18 -1.84
N LYS A 218 37.39 2.24 -2.72
CA LYS A 218 37.13 2.40 -4.16
C LYS A 218 36.42 1.22 -4.81
N ASP A 219 36.44 0.05 -4.18
CA ASP A 219 35.88 -1.21 -4.67
C ASP A 219 34.64 -1.67 -3.89
N ILE A 220 34.12 -0.84 -2.98
CA ILE A 220 32.97 -1.22 -2.14
C ILE A 220 31.68 -1.32 -2.96
N ILE A 221 30.88 -2.33 -2.65
CA ILE A 221 29.57 -2.56 -3.26
C ILE A 221 28.52 -2.65 -2.17
N GLY A 222 27.58 -1.71 -2.16
CA GLY A 222 26.38 -1.78 -1.35
C GLY A 222 25.20 -2.27 -2.17
N VAL A 223 24.43 -3.21 -1.64
CA VAL A 223 23.17 -3.66 -2.25
C VAL A 223 22.02 -3.49 -1.27
N LEU A 224 20.99 -2.73 -1.67
CA LEU A 224 19.71 -2.66 -0.97
C LEU A 224 18.68 -3.47 -1.75
N VAL A 225 18.20 -4.57 -1.18
CA VAL A 225 17.07 -5.33 -1.72
C VAL A 225 15.80 -4.89 -0.99
N ILE A 226 14.90 -4.22 -1.71
CA ILE A 226 13.57 -3.85 -1.22
C ILE A 226 12.64 -5.01 -1.55
N GLY A 227 12.33 -5.80 -0.51
CA GLY A 227 11.36 -6.88 -0.54
C GLY A 227 9.92 -6.39 -0.53
N GLU A 228 9.00 -7.26 -0.93
CA GLU A 228 7.58 -6.97 -1.05
C GLU A 228 6.77 -7.97 -0.20
N SER A 229 5.93 -7.45 0.71
CA SER A 229 4.93 -8.19 1.50
C SER A 229 5.45 -9.37 2.35
N ALA A 230 6.76 -9.49 2.58
CA ALA A 230 7.38 -10.54 3.37
C ALA A 230 7.30 -10.27 4.89
N ARG A 231 6.86 -11.27 5.66
CA ARG A 231 6.74 -11.20 7.12
C ARG A 231 7.94 -11.83 7.83
N PHE A 232 8.33 -11.26 8.97
CA PHE A 232 9.46 -11.77 9.77
C PHE A 232 9.21 -13.19 10.27
N ASP A 233 7.99 -13.49 10.70
CA ASP A 233 7.59 -14.73 11.37
C ASP A 233 7.37 -15.92 10.43
N HIS A 234 7.47 -15.71 9.10
CA HIS A 234 7.42 -16.75 8.09
C HIS A 234 8.81 -17.10 7.52
N PHE A 235 9.89 -16.52 8.05
CA PHE A 235 11.26 -16.87 7.67
C PHE A 235 11.79 -17.99 8.57
N GLY A 236 12.16 -19.14 8.00
CA GLY A 236 12.71 -20.28 8.75
C GLY A 236 13.93 -19.93 9.61
N ILE A 237 14.83 -19.07 9.10
CA ILE A 237 15.99 -18.56 9.84
C ILE A 237 15.63 -17.76 11.10
N ASN A 238 14.38 -17.30 11.20
CA ASN A 238 13.85 -16.54 12.35
C ASN A 238 13.07 -17.42 13.34
N GLY A 239 13.12 -18.74 13.17
CA GLY A 239 12.45 -19.70 14.05
C GLY A 239 11.04 -20.07 13.62
N TYR A 240 10.64 -19.77 12.38
CA TYR A 240 9.42 -20.30 11.80
C TYR A 240 9.50 -21.84 11.70
N GLU A 241 8.38 -22.52 11.93
CA GLU A 241 8.33 -23.98 12.04
C GLU A 241 8.62 -24.71 10.72
N ARG A 242 8.38 -24.04 9.58
CA ARG A 242 8.65 -24.56 8.24
C ARG A 242 10.00 -24.05 7.75
N ASP A 243 10.71 -24.90 7.02
CA ASP A 243 11.98 -24.55 6.40
C ASP A 243 11.73 -23.74 5.11
N THR A 244 11.24 -22.51 5.26
CA THR A 244 10.99 -21.56 4.16
C THR A 244 12.23 -20.81 3.73
N THR A 245 13.34 -20.96 4.45
CA THR A 245 14.61 -20.29 4.12
C THR A 245 15.81 -21.24 4.21
N PRO A 246 15.79 -22.41 3.53
CA PRO A 246 16.84 -23.42 3.63
C PRO A 246 18.18 -22.93 3.09
N TYR A 247 18.19 -22.04 2.07
CA TYR A 247 19.42 -21.52 1.48
C TYR A 247 20.09 -20.52 2.44
N LEU A 248 19.37 -19.49 2.89
CA LEU A 248 19.93 -18.48 3.80
C LEU A 248 20.35 -19.05 5.15
N LYS A 249 19.74 -20.14 5.61
CA LYS A 249 20.14 -20.87 6.82
C LYS A 249 21.59 -21.39 6.76
N THR A 250 22.10 -21.66 5.56
CA THR A 250 23.48 -22.14 5.37
C THR A 250 24.47 -21.02 5.03
N THR A 251 23.96 -19.82 4.73
CA THR A 251 24.76 -18.65 4.37
C THR A 251 25.51 -18.10 5.58
N GLN A 252 26.84 -18.03 5.49
CA GLN A 252 27.68 -17.44 6.52
C GLN A 252 27.59 -15.91 6.52
N ASN A 253 27.97 -15.28 7.64
CA ASN A 253 28.02 -13.81 7.80
C ASN A 253 26.68 -13.09 7.53
N LEU A 254 25.57 -13.77 7.81
CA LEU A 254 24.21 -13.26 7.64
C LEU A 254 23.53 -13.10 9.00
N ILE A 255 22.80 -12.00 9.19
CA ILE A 255 21.99 -11.74 10.37
C ILE A 255 20.61 -11.27 9.92
N SER A 256 19.56 -11.87 10.48
CA SER A 256 18.18 -11.40 10.30
C SER A 256 17.70 -10.73 11.58
N PHE A 257 17.09 -9.56 11.42
CA PHE A 257 16.56 -8.70 12.47
C PHE A 257 15.04 -8.64 12.34
N LYS A 258 14.38 -8.57 13.49
CA LYS A 258 12.97 -8.22 13.56
C LYS A 258 12.82 -6.71 13.41
N ALA A 259 12.25 -6.28 12.30
CA ALA A 259 12.06 -4.87 11.99
C ALA A 259 10.58 -4.47 11.94
N LYS A 260 10.29 -3.22 12.30
CA LYS A 260 9.00 -2.56 12.04
C LYS A 260 9.04 -1.75 10.75
N SER A 261 8.11 -2.00 9.83
CA SER A 261 7.94 -1.16 8.65
C SER A 261 7.31 0.19 9.00
N SER A 262 7.61 1.21 8.21
CA SER A 262 7.02 2.56 8.40
C SER A 262 5.53 2.61 8.09
N SER A 263 5.05 1.72 7.22
CA SER A 263 3.66 1.60 6.78
C SER A 263 3.36 0.16 6.33
N ASN A 264 2.08 -0.15 6.09
CA ASN A 264 1.60 -1.38 5.45
C ASN A 264 1.24 -1.16 3.97
N LEU A 265 1.89 -0.19 3.32
CA LEU A 265 1.62 0.25 1.95
C LEU A 265 2.94 0.63 1.27
N THR A 266 3.29 -0.06 0.18
CA THR A 266 4.54 0.13 -0.59
C THR A 266 4.83 1.60 -0.90
N TYR A 267 3.83 2.34 -1.38
CA TYR A 267 4.00 3.73 -1.81
C TYR A 267 4.36 4.70 -0.65
N LEU A 268 4.18 4.27 0.59
CA LEU A 268 4.61 4.98 1.80
C LEU A 268 5.93 4.43 2.34
N SER A 269 6.06 3.09 2.41
CA SER A 269 7.24 2.43 2.95
C SER A 269 8.49 2.67 2.10
N VAL A 270 8.39 2.55 0.77
CA VAL A 270 9.57 2.67 -0.11
C VAL A 270 10.21 4.06 -0.06
N PRO A 271 9.49 5.19 -0.21
CA PRO A 271 10.08 6.51 0.01
C PRO A 271 10.65 6.68 1.43
N SER A 272 9.99 6.11 2.45
CA SER A 272 10.48 6.18 3.82
C SER A 272 11.85 5.50 3.97
N LEU A 273 12.04 4.31 3.40
CA LEU A 273 13.32 3.57 3.41
C LEU A 273 14.47 4.37 2.79
N LEU A 274 14.14 5.23 1.82
CA LEU A 274 15.08 6.01 1.03
C LEU A 274 15.33 7.42 1.59
N SER A 275 14.60 7.83 2.63
CA SER A 275 14.65 9.16 3.23
C SER A 275 15.17 9.12 4.67
N ARG A 276 15.55 10.27 5.23
CA ARG A 276 15.96 10.35 6.64
C ARG A 276 14.79 10.49 7.62
N TYR A 277 13.56 10.62 7.12
CA TYR A 277 12.42 10.88 7.98
C TYR A 277 11.94 9.60 8.68
N PRO A 278 11.70 9.67 10.01
CA PRO A 278 11.17 8.52 10.73
C PRO A 278 9.72 8.25 10.33
N ALA A 279 9.22 7.03 10.60
CA ALA A 279 7.85 6.61 10.33
C ALA A 279 6.78 7.57 10.90
N SER A 280 7.07 8.24 12.02
CA SER A 280 6.18 9.27 12.61
C SER A 280 5.98 10.52 11.73
N GLN A 281 6.88 10.74 10.76
CA GLN A 281 6.89 11.85 9.81
C GLN A 281 6.88 11.34 8.36
N ILE A 282 6.32 10.15 8.10
CA ILE A 282 6.36 9.48 6.80
C ILE A 282 5.87 10.33 5.63
N GLU A 283 4.95 11.27 5.85
CA GLU A 283 4.46 12.18 4.81
C GLU A 283 5.56 13.12 4.27
N ASN A 284 6.61 13.38 5.06
CA ASN A 284 7.75 14.22 4.68
C ASN A 284 8.80 13.48 3.84
N SER A 285 8.79 12.15 3.81
CA SER A 285 9.73 11.32 3.02
C SER A 285 9.70 11.64 1.51
N ARG A 286 8.62 12.26 1.04
CA ARG A 286 8.42 12.66 -0.37
C ARG A 286 8.78 14.12 -0.63
N GLN A 287 9.37 14.82 0.33
CA GLN A 287 9.76 16.23 0.19
C GLN A 287 11.26 16.40 -0.11
N GLU A 288 12.04 15.32 -0.06
CA GLU A 288 13.48 15.29 -0.33
C GLU A 288 13.83 14.19 -1.34
N ASN A 289 14.95 14.38 -2.04
CA ASN A 289 15.53 13.31 -2.85
C ASN A 289 15.98 12.17 -1.94
N SER A 290 16.02 10.97 -2.51
CA SER A 290 16.50 9.78 -1.80
C SER A 290 17.99 9.90 -1.45
N PHE A 291 18.46 9.07 -0.50
CA PHE A 291 19.89 8.96 -0.24
C PHE A 291 20.70 8.52 -1.47
N LEU A 292 20.06 7.95 -2.49
CA LEU A 292 20.72 7.56 -3.74
C LEU A 292 21.32 8.79 -4.45
N SER A 293 20.70 9.96 -4.34
CA SER A 293 21.23 11.19 -4.93
C SER A 293 22.56 11.59 -4.28
N ILE A 294 22.71 11.33 -2.98
CA ILE A 294 23.95 11.52 -2.22
C ILE A 294 25.02 10.60 -2.80
N LEU A 295 24.73 9.31 -2.93
CA LEU A 295 25.67 8.31 -3.44
C LEU A 295 26.11 8.64 -4.88
N THR A 296 25.15 8.99 -5.75
CA THR A 296 25.42 9.41 -7.12
C THR A 296 26.34 10.63 -7.18
N ASN A 297 26.08 11.66 -6.35
CA ASN A 297 26.92 12.87 -6.33
C ASN A 297 28.30 12.64 -5.69
N LEU A 298 28.43 11.66 -4.81
CA LEU A 298 29.73 11.20 -4.30
C LEU A 298 30.49 10.31 -5.31
N GLY A 299 29.91 10.03 -6.48
CA GLY A 299 30.54 9.27 -7.56
C GLY A 299 30.44 7.75 -7.40
N PHE A 300 29.44 7.25 -6.68
CA PHE A 300 29.06 5.84 -6.78
C PHE A 300 28.38 5.59 -8.12
N ASN A 301 28.65 4.44 -8.73
CA ASN A 301 27.83 3.95 -9.82
C ASN A 301 26.53 3.39 -9.24
N THR A 302 25.47 4.19 -9.30
CA THR A 302 24.17 3.88 -8.69
C THR A 302 23.21 3.28 -9.73
N THR A 303 22.62 2.14 -9.41
CA THR A 303 21.67 1.46 -10.29
C THR A 303 20.41 1.07 -9.54
N TRP A 304 19.25 1.27 -10.16
CA TRP A 304 17.98 0.69 -9.73
C TRP A 304 17.54 -0.41 -10.69
N ILE A 305 17.35 -1.63 -10.21
CA ILE A 305 16.81 -2.73 -10.99
C ILE A 305 15.63 -3.36 -10.26
N GLY A 306 14.57 -3.77 -10.97
CA GLY A 306 13.43 -4.38 -10.31
C GLY A 306 12.47 -5.11 -11.25
N THR A 307 11.66 -5.97 -10.66
CA THR A 307 10.50 -6.67 -11.24
C THR A 307 9.19 -5.97 -10.84
N GLN A 308 9.28 -5.05 -9.88
CA GLN A 308 8.24 -4.11 -9.49
C GLN A 308 8.64 -2.67 -9.87
N THR A 309 7.65 -1.82 -10.16
CA THR A 309 7.87 -0.44 -10.62
C THR A 309 7.33 0.60 -9.63
N LEU A 310 8.03 1.72 -9.54
CA LEU A 310 7.62 2.95 -8.87
C LEU A 310 7.10 3.99 -9.87
N MET A 311 6.83 3.61 -11.13
CA MET A 311 6.22 4.49 -12.15
C MET A 311 4.74 4.82 -11.86
N ARG A 312 4.48 5.27 -10.63
CA ARG A 312 3.17 5.52 -10.04
C ARG A 312 3.18 6.94 -9.47
N SER A 313 2.23 7.76 -9.90
CA SER A 313 2.01 9.06 -9.26
C SER A 313 0.97 8.93 -8.15
N PHE A 314 1.25 9.50 -6.99
CA PHE A 314 0.34 9.56 -5.85
C PHE A 314 0.11 11.02 -5.47
N ALA A 315 -1.14 11.48 -5.55
CA ALA A 315 -1.48 12.89 -5.32
C ALA A 315 -0.57 13.82 -6.15
N ASN A 316 0.26 14.65 -5.49
CA ASN A 316 1.20 15.59 -6.13
C ASN A 316 2.64 15.06 -6.20
N PHE A 317 2.90 13.79 -5.85
CA PHE A 317 4.24 13.20 -5.88
C PHE A 317 4.32 12.09 -6.91
N ASP A 318 5.24 12.25 -7.86
CA ASP A 318 5.60 11.21 -8.79
C ASP A 318 6.73 10.36 -8.17
N LEU A 319 6.43 9.12 -7.75
CA LEU A 319 7.40 8.22 -7.15
C LEU A 319 8.53 7.86 -8.12
N SER A 320 8.29 7.99 -9.43
CA SER A 320 9.31 7.75 -10.45
C SER A 320 10.44 8.77 -10.40
N ASN A 321 10.27 9.90 -9.70
CA ASN A 321 11.34 10.87 -9.49
C ASN A 321 12.53 10.28 -8.74
N ILE A 322 12.34 9.23 -7.92
CA ILE A 322 13.42 8.48 -7.28
C ILE A 322 14.39 7.90 -8.33
N TYR A 323 13.91 7.56 -9.52
CA TYR A 323 14.77 7.07 -10.60
C TYR A 323 15.71 8.13 -11.17
N ASN A 324 15.44 9.42 -10.94
CA ASN A 324 16.35 10.49 -11.31
C ASN A 324 17.53 10.62 -10.33
N ASP A 325 17.47 9.97 -9.17
CA ASP A 325 18.54 10.00 -8.17
C ASP A 325 19.65 8.97 -8.45
N VAL A 326 19.49 8.10 -9.47
CA VAL A 326 20.46 7.06 -9.85
C VAL A 326 21.01 7.24 -11.27
N ASN A 327 22.16 6.64 -11.56
CA ASN A 327 22.78 6.72 -12.89
C ASN A 327 22.07 5.87 -13.94
N PHE A 328 21.50 4.73 -13.53
CA PHE A 328 20.91 3.76 -14.45
C PHE A 328 19.71 3.04 -13.85
N THR A 329 18.71 2.74 -14.67
CA THR A 329 17.50 2.01 -14.25
C THR A 329 17.11 0.89 -15.21
N ILE A 330 16.68 -0.25 -14.66
CA ILE A 330 16.01 -1.32 -15.40
C ILE A 330 14.75 -1.72 -14.62
N VAL A 331 13.59 -1.25 -15.08
CA VAL A 331 12.30 -1.52 -14.43
C VAL A 331 11.22 -1.86 -15.47
N PRO A 332 10.14 -2.57 -15.08
CA PRO A 332 9.01 -2.82 -15.95
C PRO A 332 8.34 -1.49 -16.34
N GLY A 333 7.92 -1.38 -17.61
CA GLY A 333 7.33 -0.16 -18.17
C GLY A 333 8.35 0.90 -18.61
N GLY A 334 9.55 0.91 -18.03
CA GLY A 334 10.71 1.70 -18.49
C GLY A 334 11.66 0.92 -19.41
N SER A 335 11.57 -0.41 -19.40
CA SER A 335 12.34 -1.32 -20.26
C SER A 335 11.42 -2.42 -20.82
N ALA A 336 11.79 -3.00 -21.97
CA ALA A 336 11.08 -4.15 -22.55
C ALA A 336 11.60 -5.51 -22.01
N LEU A 337 12.50 -5.49 -21.02
CA LEU A 337 13.20 -6.67 -20.50
C LEU A 337 12.36 -7.46 -19.50
N PHE A 338 11.56 -6.77 -18.69
CA PHE A 338 10.77 -7.36 -17.63
C PHE A 338 9.29 -6.98 -17.75
N SER A 339 8.43 -7.95 -17.48
CA SER A 339 7.02 -7.68 -17.22
C SER A 339 6.82 -7.25 -15.77
N LEU A 340 5.71 -6.57 -15.47
CA LEU A 340 5.32 -6.30 -14.09
C LEU A 340 5.09 -7.62 -13.35
N ASN A 341 5.63 -7.73 -12.14
CA ASN A 341 5.51 -8.90 -11.27
C ASN A 341 6.07 -10.19 -11.88
N ASP A 342 7.13 -10.06 -12.68
CA ASP A 342 7.88 -11.20 -13.19
C ASP A 342 8.69 -11.87 -12.06
N HIS A 343 9.17 -13.08 -12.32
CA HIS A 343 9.98 -13.84 -11.37
C HIS A 343 11.33 -13.13 -11.09
N ASP A 344 11.61 -12.87 -9.81
CA ASP A 344 12.77 -12.07 -9.38
C ASP A 344 14.14 -12.60 -9.86
N GLU A 345 14.30 -13.93 -9.99
CA GLU A 345 15.54 -14.55 -10.48
C GLU A 345 15.98 -14.05 -11.86
N LYS A 346 15.05 -13.57 -12.70
CA LYS A 346 15.33 -13.05 -14.04
C LYS A 346 16.22 -11.80 -14.03
N ILE A 347 16.31 -11.12 -12.89
CA ILE A 347 17.18 -9.96 -12.70
C ILE A 347 18.65 -10.38 -12.54
N LEU A 348 18.93 -11.58 -12.02
CA LEU A 348 20.29 -12.00 -11.62
C LEU A 348 21.33 -11.92 -12.75
N PRO A 349 21.04 -12.30 -14.01
CA PRO A 349 22.01 -12.15 -15.10
C PRO A 349 22.43 -10.70 -15.36
N PHE A 350 21.51 -9.74 -15.21
CA PHE A 350 21.78 -8.32 -15.40
C PHE A 350 22.57 -7.74 -14.23
N ILE A 351 22.25 -8.17 -13.00
CA ILE A 351 23.07 -7.82 -11.82
C ILE A 351 24.50 -8.32 -12.01
N LYS A 352 24.68 -9.55 -12.49
CA LYS A 352 26.01 -10.10 -12.76
C LYS A 352 26.81 -9.23 -13.73
N GLU A 353 26.17 -8.67 -14.76
CA GLU A 353 26.80 -7.72 -15.70
C GLU A 353 27.14 -6.39 -15.01
N ILE A 354 26.21 -5.81 -14.23
CA ILE A 354 26.43 -4.56 -13.48
C ILE A 354 27.64 -4.68 -12.53
N LEU A 355 27.78 -5.83 -11.87
CA LEU A 355 28.85 -6.12 -10.91
C LEU A 355 30.24 -6.37 -11.55
N THR A 356 30.38 -6.24 -12.87
CA THR A 356 31.69 -6.30 -13.55
C THR A 356 32.48 -5.00 -13.47
N ASN A 357 31.84 -3.90 -13.07
CA ASN A 357 32.52 -2.64 -12.83
C ASN A 357 33.46 -2.76 -11.61
N SER A 358 34.63 -2.12 -11.68
CA SER A 358 35.65 -2.13 -10.63
C SER A 358 35.61 -0.90 -9.70
N GLU A 359 34.74 0.07 -9.97
CA GLU A 359 34.52 1.25 -9.13
C GLU A 359 33.46 0.97 -8.06
N LYS A 360 33.38 1.84 -7.05
CA LYS A 360 32.39 1.74 -5.97
C LYS A 360 30.97 1.81 -6.52
N GLN A 361 30.10 0.90 -6.07
CA GLN A 361 28.76 0.74 -6.62
C GLN A 361 27.70 0.75 -5.52
N PHE A 362 26.50 1.20 -5.89
CA PHE A 362 25.32 1.00 -5.07
C PHE A 362 24.15 0.51 -5.93
N LEU A 363 23.60 -0.65 -5.58
CA LEU A 363 22.50 -1.27 -6.31
C LEU A 363 21.26 -1.31 -5.44
N VAL A 364 20.15 -0.77 -5.95
CA VAL A 364 18.82 -1.03 -5.42
C VAL A 364 18.15 -2.11 -6.25
N VAL A 365 17.69 -3.17 -5.59
CA VAL A 365 16.96 -4.29 -6.20
C VAL A 365 15.54 -4.31 -5.64
N HIS A 366 14.54 -3.97 -6.46
CA HIS A 366 13.13 -3.88 -6.04
C HIS A 366 12.35 -5.08 -6.55
N THR A 367 12.05 -6.02 -5.65
CA THR A 367 11.51 -7.35 -5.97
C THR A 367 10.00 -7.40 -5.82
N SER A 368 9.34 -8.23 -6.60
CA SER A 368 7.90 -8.51 -6.44
C SER A 368 7.62 -9.47 -5.29
N GLY A 369 8.63 -10.19 -4.79
CA GLY A 369 8.61 -10.86 -3.49
C GLY A 369 7.35 -11.68 -3.26
N SER A 370 6.64 -11.39 -2.17
CA SER A 370 5.42 -12.08 -1.77
C SER A 370 4.16 -11.28 -2.08
N HIS A 371 4.13 -10.50 -3.16
CA HIS A 371 2.93 -9.75 -3.57
C HIS A 371 1.74 -10.67 -3.90
N TRP A 372 0.51 -10.18 -3.64
CA TRP A 372 -0.72 -10.94 -3.89
C TRP A 372 -0.83 -11.49 -5.31
N ASN A 373 -1.48 -12.65 -5.29
CA ASN A 373 -1.38 -13.88 -6.05
C ASN A 373 -0.04 -14.61 -5.88
N TYR A 374 0.23 -15.09 -4.67
CA TYR A 374 1.52 -15.69 -4.27
C TYR A 374 2.02 -16.80 -5.22
N ASN A 375 1.13 -17.61 -5.82
CA ASN A 375 1.53 -18.65 -6.77
C ASN A 375 2.16 -18.11 -8.06
N ALA A 376 1.93 -16.85 -8.40
CA ALA A 376 2.54 -16.20 -9.55
C ALA A 376 3.91 -15.58 -9.20
N ARG A 377 4.37 -15.72 -7.95
CA ARG A 377 5.66 -15.19 -7.48
C ARG A 377 6.80 -16.20 -7.60
N TYR A 378 6.50 -17.45 -7.92
CA TYR A 378 7.49 -18.51 -8.02
C TYR A 378 7.13 -19.49 -9.14
N PRO A 379 8.11 -20.14 -9.76
CA PRO A 379 7.85 -21.15 -10.78
C PRO A 379 7.43 -22.46 -10.12
N LYS A 380 6.85 -23.39 -10.90
CA LYS A 380 6.18 -24.60 -10.39
C LYS A 380 7.09 -25.47 -9.52
N GLU A 381 8.39 -25.43 -9.79
CA GLU A 381 9.44 -26.15 -9.08
C GLU A 381 9.57 -25.71 -7.61
N PHE A 382 9.08 -24.52 -7.26
CA PHE A 382 9.06 -23.99 -5.89
C PHE A 382 7.75 -24.25 -5.14
N GLU A 383 6.83 -25.05 -5.69
CA GLU A 383 5.64 -25.53 -4.97
C GLU A 383 5.96 -26.67 -3.97
N TYR A 384 6.71 -26.37 -2.91
CA TYR A 384 7.09 -27.34 -1.88
C TYR A 384 5.96 -27.58 -0.88
N PHE A 385 5.37 -26.50 -0.38
CA PHE A 385 4.24 -26.57 0.55
C PHE A 385 2.95 -26.75 -0.25
N THR A 386 2.25 -27.86 -0.02
CA THR A 386 1.03 -28.23 -0.74
C THR A 386 -0.08 -28.68 0.22
N PRO A 387 -1.37 -28.55 -0.16
CA PRO A 387 -1.87 -27.94 -1.40
C PRO A 387 -1.64 -26.43 -1.44
N THR A 388 -1.51 -25.83 -2.63
CA THR A 388 -1.47 -24.38 -2.82
C THR A 388 -2.88 -23.83 -3.06
N CYS A 389 -3.10 -22.53 -2.81
CA CYS A 389 -4.35 -21.90 -3.19
C CYS A 389 -4.57 -22.10 -4.69
N PRO A 390 -5.73 -22.62 -5.13
CA PRO A 390 -5.95 -22.89 -6.53
C PRO A 390 -5.85 -21.59 -7.33
N ILE A 391 -5.12 -21.64 -8.45
CA ILE A 391 -5.09 -20.55 -9.45
C ILE A 391 -6.47 -20.54 -10.14
N LYS A 392 -7.49 -20.10 -9.42
CA LYS A 392 -8.78 -19.78 -10.03
C LYS A 392 -8.60 -18.45 -10.71
N VAL A 393 -8.96 -18.38 -11.98
CA VAL A 393 -9.09 -17.10 -12.69
C VAL A 393 -10.01 -16.21 -11.84
N LYS A 394 -9.47 -15.11 -11.31
CA LYS A 394 -10.22 -14.06 -10.61
C LYS A 394 -10.83 -14.47 -9.26
N GLY A 395 -10.08 -15.21 -8.42
CA GLY A 395 -10.45 -15.48 -7.02
C GLY A 395 -9.83 -14.49 -6.03
N ASP A 396 -10.44 -14.32 -4.86
CA ASP A 396 -9.88 -13.52 -3.75
C ASP A 396 -9.02 -14.38 -2.82
N ALA A 397 -8.09 -13.76 -2.09
CA ALA A 397 -7.33 -14.44 -1.03
C ALA A 397 -8.26 -15.09 0.02
N SER A 398 -9.42 -14.49 0.27
CA SER A 398 -10.45 -15.00 1.19
C SER A 398 -11.23 -16.22 0.66
N ASP A 399 -11.05 -16.59 -0.61
CA ASP A 399 -11.64 -17.80 -1.22
C ASP A 399 -10.76 -19.03 -1.05
N CYS A 400 -9.49 -18.83 -0.71
CA CYS A 400 -8.53 -19.89 -0.48
C CYS A 400 -8.83 -20.58 0.87
N ASP A 401 -8.64 -21.89 0.92
CA ASP A 401 -8.46 -22.55 2.22
C ASP A 401 -7.25 -21.93 2.93
N LYS A 402 -7.35 -21.73 4.25
CA LYS A 402 -6.32 -21.02 5.01
C LYS A 402 -4.96 -21.70 4.94
N LEU A 403 -4.91 -23.04 5.02
CA LEU A 403 -3.66 -23.78 4.89
C LEU A 403 -3.10 -23.62 3.48
N ALA A 404 -3.96 -23.70 2.47
CA ALA A 404 -3.54 -23.53 1.08
C ALA A 404 -3.00 -22.11 0.78
N LEU A 405 -3.60 -21.07 1.38
CA LEU A 405 -3.11 -19.69 1.30
C LEU A 405 -1.73 -19.54 1.94
N VAL A 406 -1.55 -20.07 3.16
CA VAL A 406 -0.26 -20.04 3.87
C VAL A 406 0.80 -20.84 3.11
N ASN A 407 0.46 -22.00 2.56
CA ASN A 407 1.38 -22.79 1.74
C ASN A 407 1.83 -22.01 0.49
N SER A 408 0.88 -21.36 -0.20
CA SER A 408 1.18 -20.49 -1.33
C SER A 408 2.10 -19.35 -0.96
N TYR A 409 1.89 -18.71 0.19
CA TYR A 409 2.75 -17.64 0.70
C TYR A 409 4.14 -18.17 1.09
N ASP A 410 4.22 -19.29 1.81
CA ASP A 410 5.50 -19.87 2.24
C ASP A 410 6.38 -20.30 1.05
N ASN A 411 5.77 -20.72 -0.07
CA ASN A 411 6.49 -20.99 -1.32
C ASN A 411 7.08 -19.70 -1.94
N SER A 412 6.44 -18.54 -1.82
CA SER A 412 7.03 -17.27 -2.29
C SER A 412 8.16 -16.79 -1.37
N ILE A 413 8.10 -17.10 -0.07
CA ILE A 413 9.22 -16.90 0.85
C ILE A 413 10.41 -17.81 0.48
N LEU A 414 10.16 -19.08 0.17
CA LEU A 414 11.19 -20.01 -0.31
C LEU A 414 11.85 -19.54 -1.61
N TYR A 415 11.08 -18.95 -2.50
CA TYR A 415 11.63 -18.38 -3.73
C TYR A 415 12.45 -17.11 -3.47
N THR A 416 12.01 -16.26 -2.52
CA THR A 416 12.77 -15.10 -2.05
C THR A 416 14.11 -15.53 -1.41
N ASP A 417 14.09 -16.60 -0.61
CA ASP A 417 15.29 -17.20 -0.02
C ASP A 417 16.29 -17.65 -1.09
N PHE A 418 15.82 -18.37 -2.11
CA PHE A 418 16.63 -18.78 -3.25
C PHE A 418 17.20 -17.58 -4.02
N PHE A 419 16.38 -16.57 -4.29
CA PHE A 419 16.82 -15.35 -4.98
C PHE A 419 17.94 -14.65 -4.21
N LEU A 420 17.75 -14.41 -2.90
CA LEU A 420 18.72 -13.75 -2.05
C LEU A 420 20.02 -14.56 -1.96
N TYR A 421 19.94 -15.88 -1.85
CA TYR A 421 21.12 -16.75 -1.86
C TYR A 421 21.96 -16.59 -3.14
N ASN A 422 21.32 -16.63 -4.31
CA ASN A 422 22.03 -16.48 -5.58
C ASN A 422 22.59 -15.06 -5.76
N LEU A 423 21.88 -14.03 -5.28
CA LEU A 423 22.40 -12.66 -5.28
C LEU A 423 23.63 -12.52 -4.37
N ILE A 424 23.61 -13.13 -3.19
CA ILE A 424 24.77 -13.20 -2.29
C ILE A 424 25.94 -13.95 -2.95
N ASP A 425 25.68 -15.03 -3.69
CA ASP A 425 26.71 -15.79 -4.40
C ASP A 425 27.46 -14.94 -5.43
N LEU A 426 26.79 -13.98 -6.07
CA LEU A 426 27.42 -13.01 -6.98
C LEU A 426 28.33 -11.98 -6.27
N LEU A 427 28.14 -11.79 -4.96
CA LEU A 427 28.82 -10.76 -4.17
C LEU A 427 29.93 -11.31 -3.27
N LYS A 428 29.92 -12.62 -2.95
CA LYS A 428 30.76 -13.23 -1.91
C LYS A 428 32.27 -12.98 -2.04
N ASP A 429 32.77 -12.87 -3.27
CA ASP A 429 34.19 -12.67 -3.58
C ASP A 429 34.57 -11.19 -3.78
N LYS A 430 33.73 -10.24 -3.34
CA LYS A 430 33.89 -8.78 -3.51
C LYS A 430 33.89 -8.06 -2.16
N ASN A 431 34.32 -6.80 -2.10
CA ASN A 431 34.12 -5.92 -0.93
C ASN A 431 32.65 -5.49 -0.84
N ALA A 432 31.78 -6.30 -0.24
CA ALA A 432 30.33 -6.12 -0.41
C ALA A 432 29.53 -6.33 0.88
N PHE A 433 28.44 -5.59 0.99
CA PHE A 433 27.35 -5.89 1.91
C PHE A 433 26.01 -5.86 1.16
N LEU A 434 25.06 -6.64 1.66
CA LEU A 434 23.68 -6.66 1.20
C LEU A 434 22.76 -6.41 2.39
N LEU A 435 21.84 -5.46 2.24
CA LEU A 435 20.73 -5.23 3.15
C LEU A 435 19.43 -5.56 2.41
N TYR A 436 18.73 -6.60 2.85
CA TYR A 436 17.36 -6.90 2.43
C TYR A 436 16.38 -6.39 3.47
N VAL A 437 15.28 -5.79 3.06
CA VAL A 437 14.19 -5.38 3.95
C VAL A 437 12.87 -5.44 3.20
N SER A 438 11.85 -6.08 3.79
CA SER A 438 10.51 -6.00 3.23
C SER A 438 9.89 -4.62 3.49
N ASP A 439 9.21 -4.08 2.49
CA ASP A 439 8.50 -2.81 2.55
C ASP A 439 7.32 -2.84 3.56
N HIS A 440 6.65 -3.97 3.66
CA HIS A 440 5.67 -4.32 4.68
C HIS A 440 5.49 -5.84 4.77
N GLY A 441 4.67 -6.27 5.73
CA GLY A 441 4.19 -7.65 5.84
C GLY A 441 2.84 -7.82 5.13
N GLU A 442 2.02 -8.75 5.59
CA GLU A 442 0.79 -9.16 4.89
C GLU A 442 -0.24 -9.68 5.92
N SER A 443 -1.54 -9.78 5.62
CA SER A 443 -2.52 -10.58 6.40
C SER A 443 -2.94 -11.84 5.61
N LEU A 444 -2.97 -13.01 6.27
CA LEU A 444 -3.20 -14.35 5.69
C LEU A 444 -4.45 -15.01 6.30
N GLY A 445 -5.42 -14.20 6.72
CA GLY A 445 -6.70 -14.63 7.30
C GLY A 445 -6.78 -14.54 8.82
N GLU A 446 -5.75 -14.04 9.51
CA GLU A 446 -5.80 -13.79 10.95
C GLU A 446 -6.94 -12.81 11.27
N ASN A 447 -7.83 -13.20 12.20
CA ASN A 447 -9.01 -12.41 12.56
C ASN A 447 -9.90 -11.99 11.36
N GLY A 448 -9.81 -12.69 10.23
CA GLY A 448 -10.51 -12.37 8.99
C GLY A 448 -9.94 -11.16 8.22
N TYR A 449 -8.69 -10.76 8.47
CA TYR A 449 -7.95 -9.81 7.64
C TYR A 449 -7.16 -10.56 6.56
N TYR A 450 -7.17 -10.04 5.35
CA TYR A 450 -6.43 -10.58 4.20
C TYR A 450 -5.76 -9.43 3.46
N GLY A 451 -4.55 -9.65 2.94
CA GLY A 451 -3.77 -8.62 2.28
C GLY A 451 -3.26 -7.54 3.26
N HIS A 452 -3.04 -6.33 2.75
CA HIS A 452 -2.53 -5.20 3.52
C HIS A 452 -3.29 -3.89 3.20
N GLY A 453 -2.82 -2.75 3.73
CA GLY A 453 -3.48 -1.44 3.58
C GLY A 453 -4.65 -1.18 4.54
N GLY A 454 -5.00 -2.15 5.39
CA GLY A 454 -5.99 -2.01 6.46
C GLY A 454 -5.44 -1.26 7.70
N PRO A 455 -5.96 -1.52 8.91
CA PRO A 455 -5.30 -1.04 10.13
C PRO A 455 -3.85 -1.55 10.21
N LEU A 456 -2.98 -0.85 10.95
CA LEU A 456 -1.60 -1.28 11.17
C LEU A 456 -1.59 -2.49 12.12
N LEU A 457 -1.68 -3.69 11.54
CA LEU A 457 -1.64 -4.97 12.25
C LEU A 457 -0.21 -5.49 12.33
N ALA A 458 0.09 -6.27 13.37
CA ALA A 458 1.46 -6.73 13.64
C ALA A 458 2.03 -7.54 12.47
N GLU A 459 1.21 -8.40 11.86
CA GLU A 459 1.55 -9.21 10.69
C GLU A 459 1.79 -8.38 9.42
N GLN A 460 1.26 -7.15 9.36
CA GLN A 460 1.46 -6.24 8.22
C GLN A 460 2.65 -5.31 8.40
N ILE A 461 3.19 -5.17 9.61
CA ILE A 461 4.30 -4.23 9.88
C ILE A 461 5.53 -4.88 10.49
N THR A 462 5.49 -6.16 10.85
CA THR A 462 6.65 -6.88 11.37
C THR A 462 7.35 -7.61 10.22
N VAL A 463 8.47 -7.07 9.78
CA VAL A 463 9.16 -7.47 8.55
C VAL A 463 10.57 -8.00 8.84
N PRO A 464 11.10 -8.89 7.98
CA PRO A 464 12.51 -9.25 8.02
C PRO A 464 13.36 -8.09 7.51
N LEU A 465 14.39 -7.74 8.26
CA LEU A 465 15.55 -7.00 7.74
C LEU A 465 16.76 -7.92 7.85
N ILE A 466 17.44 -8.18 6.75
CA ILE A 466 18.58 -9.09 6.70
C ILE A 466 19.80 -8.32 6.26
N VAL A 467 20.92 -8.50 6.98
CA VAL A 467 22.22 -7.99 6.56
C VAL A 467 23.15 -9.17 6.33
N TRP A 468 23.78 -9.17 5.16
CA TRP A 468 24.88 -10.06 4.82
C TRP A 468 26.12 -9.23 4.49
N VAL A 469 27.29 -9.73 4.87
CA VAL A 469 28.58 -9.12 4.54
C VAL A 469 29.54 -10.16 3.97
N SER A 470 30.34 -9.76 2.99
CA SER A 470 31.41 -10.60 2.46
C SER A 470 32.59 -10.71 3.43
N ASP A 471 33.46 -11.70 3.21
CA ASP A 471 34.68 -11.85 4.00
C ASP A 471 35.62 -10.65 3.84
N ASP A 472 35.72 -10.05 2.64
CA ASP A 472 36.53 -8.87 2.38
C ASP A 472 35.96 -7.62 3.09
N PHE A 473 34.64 -7.42 3.05
CA PHE A 473 34.00 -6.34 3.80
C PHE A 473 34.23 -6.51 5.31
N GLN A 474 34.13 -7.74 5.82
CA GLN A 474 34.39 -8.02 7.23
C GLN A 474 35.84 -7.71 7.63
N ALA A 475 36.81 -8.01 6.76
CA ALA A 475 38.22 -7.70 7.00
C ALA A 475 38.50 -6.20 7.02
N LYS A 476 37.88 -5.43 6.11
CA LYS A 476 38.06 -3.98 5.96
C LYS A 476 37.27 -3.18 7.00
N TYR A 477 36.08 -3.63 7.39
CA TYR A 477 35.15 -2.93 8.29
C TYR A 477 34.76 -3.73 9.56
N PRO A 478 35.73 -4.21 10.37
CA PRO A 478 35.44 -5.10 11.49
C PRO A 478 34.59 -4.45 12.59
N LYS A 479 34.67 -3.12 12.77
CA LYS A 479 33.85 -2.37 13.73
C LYS A 479 32.38 -2.33 13.30
N SER A 480 32.12 -2.05 12.03
CA SER A 480 30.78 -2.06 11.45
C SER A 480 30.15 -3.46 11.57
N VAL A 481 30.90 -4.52 11.25
CA VAL A 481 30.42 -5.91 11.41
C VAL A 481 30.14 -6.25 12.89
N SER A 482 30.99 -5.78 13.80
CA SER A 482 30.74 -5.96 15.24
C SER A 482 29.48 -5.23 15.70
N SER A 483 29.24 -4.01 15.18
CA SER A 483 28.02 -3.25 15.44
C SER A 483 26.78 -4.01 14.96
N ILE A 484 26.77 -4.50 13.71
CA ILE A 484 25.67 -5.27 13.13
C ILE A 484 25.34 -6.48 14.03
N LYS A 485 26.37 -7.23 14.47
CA LYS A 485 26.22 -8.37 15.38
C LYS A 485 25.62 -7.98 16.73
N ASN A 486 25.97 -6.82 17.28
CA ASN A 486 25.45 -6.35 18.56
C ASN A 486 23.96 -5.98 18.50
N TYR A 487 23.42 -5.66 17.33
CA TYR A 487 22.00 -5.38 17.14
C TYR A 487 21.15 -6.63 16.92
N ALA A 488 21.73 -7.84 16.82
CA ALA A 488 21.01 -9.05 16.39
C ALA A 488 19.74 -9.37 17.19
N ASN A 489 19.68 -8.96 18.47
CA ASN A 489 18.53 -9.18 19.36
C ASN A 489 17.74 -7.90 19.66
N THR A 490 18.01 -6.81 18.92
CA THR A 490 17.33 -5.53 19.08
C THR A 490 16.21 -5.43 18.04
N GLU A 491 15.02 -5.00 18.49
CA GLU A 491 13.95 -4.65 17.55
C GLU A 491 14.31 -3.32 16.88
N ILE A 492 14.39 -3.33 15.56
CA ILE A 492 14.72 -2.16 14.74
C ILE A 492 13.51 -1.75 13.89
N SER A 493 13.69 -0.75 13.03
CA SER A 493 12.65 -0.28 12.12
C SER A 493 13.25 0.13 10.78
N HIS A 494 12.37 0.44 9.82
CA HIS A 494 12.74 1.11 8.57
C HIS A 494 13.51 2.42 8.78
N ASP A 495 13.33 3.08 9.94
CA ASP A 495 14.07 4.30 10.28
C ASP A 495 15.59 4.06 10.30
N TYR A 496 16.04 2.82 10.49
CA TYR A 496 17.47 2.49 10.51
C TYR A 496 18.11 2.46 9.12
N VAL A 497 17.34 2.31 8.04
CA VAL A 497 17.86 1.94 6.72
C VAL A 497 18.72 3.06 6.13
N PHE A 498 18.22 4.30 6.12
CA PHE A 498 18.95 5.48 5.63
C PHE A 498 20.31 5.63 6.34
N HIS A 499 20.29 5.59 7.68
CA HIS A 499 21.49 5.81 8.49
C HIS A 499 22.49 4.65 8.37
N SER A 500 21.97 3.42 8.36
CA SER A 500 22.80 2.21 8.30
C SER A 500 23.50 2.05 6.96
N ILE A 501 22.83 2.33 5.84
CA ILE A 501 23.44 2.24 4.51
C ILE A 501 24.60 3.23 4.38
N LEU A 502 24.37 4.50 4.74
CA LEU A 502 25.40 5.52 4.64
C LEU A 502 26.61 5.20 5.55
N ASN A 503 26.37 4.70 6.76
CA ASN A 503 27.47 4.28 7.64
C ASN A 503 28.19 3.00 7.19
N CYS A 504 27.49 2.01 6.61
CA CYS A 504 28.13 0.84 6.02
C CYS A 504 29.04 1.21 4.85
N LEU A 505 28.68 2.24 4.09
CA LEU A 505 29.52 2.80 3.04
C LEU A 505 30.62 3.73 3.58
N ASN A 506 30.74 3.88 4.90
CA ASN A 506 31.67 4.80 5.56
C ASN A 506 31.52 6.27 5.11
N ILE A 507 30.27 6.71 4.93
CA ILE A 507 29.92 8.11 4.63
C ILE A 507 29.57 8.82 5.94
N GLU A 508 30.13 10.02 6.12
CA GLU A 508 29.89 10.87 7.30
C GLU A 508 29.09 12.13 6.94
N SER A 509 28.12 12.47 7.78
CA SER A 509 27.35 13.71 7.70
C SER A 509 26.61 13.97 9.02
N ASP A 510 26.33 15.24 9.34
CA ASP A 510 25.62 15.64 10.55
C ASP A 510 24.15 15.18 10.56
N ILE A 511 23.59 14.84 9.40
CA ILE A 511 22.21 14.33 9.31
C ILE A 511 22.13 12.82 9.54
N ILE A 512 23.27 12.12 9.63
CA ILE A 512 23.29 10.69 9.92
C ILE A 512 23.23 10.52 11.45
N ASP A 513 22.07 10.13 11.95
CA ASP A 513 21.90 9.72 13.33
C ASP A 513 22.59 8.37 13.56
N LYS A 514 23.66 8.40 14.37
CA LYS A 514 24.41 7.20 14.70
C LYS A 514 23.54 6.21 15.48
N ASP A 515 22.61 6.65 16.32
CA ASP A 515 21.80 5.74 17.13
C ASP A 515 20.79 4.94 16.32
N LEU A 516 20.44 5.43 15.12
CA LEU A 516 19.64 4.74 14.12
C LEU A 516 20.48 3.98 13.09
N SER A 517 21.77 3.74 13.35
CA SER A 517 22.63 2.94 12.48
C SER A 517 23.01 1.61 13.13
N ILE A 518 22.73 0.50 12.45
CA ILE A 518 23.26 -0.82 12.85
C ILE A 518 24.70 -1.04 12.39
N CYS A 519 25.28 -0.10 11.63
CA CYS A 519 26.55 -0.25 10.94
C CYS A 519 27.61 0.76 11.42
N LYS A 520 27.72 0.93 12.75
CA LYS A 520 28.57 1.97 13.36
C LYS A 520 30.06 1.67 13.14
N SER A 521 30.80 2.64 12.60
CA SER A 521 32.25 2.55 12.40
C SER A 521 33.08 3.13 13.56
N SER A 522 32.45 3.84 14.51
CA SER A 522 33.07 4.48 15.68
C SER A 522 32.18 4.44 16.91
#